data_AF-A0A1V3SIS5-F1
#
_entry.id   AF-A0A1V3SIS5-F1
#
_cell.length_a   1.000
_cell.length_b   1.000
_cell.length_c   1.000
_cell.angle_alpha   90.00
_cell.angle_beta   90.00
_cell.angle_gamma   90.00
#
_symmetry.space_group_name_H-M   'P 1'
#
loop_
_entity.id
_entity.type
_entity.pdbx_description
1 polymer ?
#
loop_
_entity_poly.entity_id
_entity_poly.type
_entity_poly.pdbx_seq_one_letter_code
_entity_poly.pdbx_strand_id
1 'polypeptide(L)'
;MIDIDGQECAVKFFDGEAWDQPLIVHACMALAIKAGVTTAQTRAIRLPAEHALAVERFDRVGGRRMRSLSASSLIRAATPQGEAPQFGYPHLARRLRALCQVHPLDTHLADLFQRMVFNILIANTDDHEKNNAVTCEFVGGFPVWKLSAAYDVVTTGFGATAHEFMIADDVVAPGLEAAVSVHRDFNLYEQQARTVVSEVIGVVDGWRADFREAGVSSDDIEALAECIDDKDLLVQRERHRTPATLDQTRRQPKTGMPPHFSVVAEGMRQALTARKSARR
;
A
#
# COMPACT_ATOMS: atom_id res chain seq x y z
N MET A 1 11.59 18.71 7.31
CA MET A 1 10.30 18.00 7.42
C MET A 1 9.21 19.04 7.33
N ILE A 2 8.15 18.75 6.58
CA ILE A 2 7.14 19.74 6.22
C ILE A 2 5.86 19.38 6.98
N ASP A 3 5.35 20.34 7.74
CA ASP A 3 4.02 20.25 8.35
C ASP A 3 2.98 20.67 7.32
N ILE A 4 1.99 19.81 7.08
CA ILE A 4 0.86 20.09 6.20
C ILE A 4 -0.42 19.81 6.98
N ASP A 5 -1.15 20.86 7.32
CA ASP A 5 -2.38 20.81 8.13
C ASP A 5 -2.21 20.09 9.49
N GLY A 6 -1.07 20.29 10.16
CA GLY A 6 -0.77 19.70 11.47
C GLY A 6 -0.29 18.24 11.41
N GLN A 7 0.02 17.73 10.21
CA GLN A 7 0.62 16.41 10.01
C GLN A 7 2.06 16.52 9.53
N GLU A 8 2.95 15.70 10.10
CA GLU A 8 4.33 15.60 9.67
C GLU A 8 4.42 14.76 8.39
N CYS A 9 4.77 15.40 7.26
CA CYS A 9 4.84 14.75 5.96
C CYS A 9 6.28 14.62 5.44
N ALA A 10 6.52 13.53 4.72
CA ALA A 10 7.60 13.45 3.74
C ALA A 10 7.06 13.95 2.39
N VAL A 11 7.83 14.76 1.66
CA VAL A 11 7.43 15.27 0.34
C VAL A 11 8.40 14.75 -0.71
N LYS A 12 7.89 14.01 -1.69
CA LYS A 12 8.60 13.57 -2.89
C LYS A 12 8.23 14.51 -4.03
N PHE A 13 9.23 15.09 -4.66
CA PHE A 13 9.03 15.93 -5.84
C PHE A 13 9.18 15.06 -7.09
N PHE A 14 8.51 15.47 -8.16
CA PHE A 14 8.79 14.93 -9.48
C PHE A 14 10.27 15.14 -9.84
N ASP A 15 10.88 14.13 -10.43
CA ASP A 15 12.31 14.06 -10.75
C ASP A 15 12.58 14.12 -12.26
N GLY A 16 11.56 14.38 -13.08
CA GLY A 16 11.68 14.50 -14.53
C GLY A 16 11.56 13.17 -15.29
N GLU A 17 11.09 12.12 -14.62
CA GLU A 17 10.75 10.85 -15.26
C GLU A 17 9.63 10.98 -16.32
N ALA A 18 9.44 9.94 -17.14
CA ALA A 18 8.53 9.98 -18.28
C ALA A 18 7.05 10.16 -17.90
N TRP A 19 6.68 9.83 -16.66
CA TRP A 19 5.32 9.92 -16.15
C TRP A 19 5.27 10.79 -14.91
N ASP A 20 4.11 11.38 -14.61
CA ASP A 20 3.87 12.08 -13.36
C ASP A 20 3.82 11.09 -12.17
N GLN A 21 5.00 10.56 -11.81
CA GLN A 21 5.18 9.51 -10.81
C GLN A 21 4.56 9.90 -9.47
N PRO A 22 4.69 11.14 -8.95
CA PRO A 22 4.00 11.56 -7.74
C PRO A 22 2.47 11.38 -7.80
N LEU A 23 1.84 11.74 -8.93
CA LEU A 23 0.40 11.55 -9.11
C LEU A 23 0.01 10.08 -9.24
N ILE A 24 0.81 9.29 -9.97
CA ILE A 24 0.59 7.85 -10.13
C ILE A 24 0.71 7.12 -8.79
N VAL A 25 1.73 7.44 -7.98
CA VAL A 25 1.87 6.89 -6.62
C VAL A 25 0.64 7.25 -5.78
N HIS A 26 0.14 8.49 -5.85
CA HIS A 26 -1.08 8.87 -5.15
C HIS A 26 -2.29 8.01 -5.60
N ALA A 27 -2.47 7.81 -6.90
CA ALA A 27 -3.54 6.98 -7.45
C ALA A 27 -3.42 5.50 -7.05
N CYS A 28 -2.21 4.92 -7.12
CA CYS A 28 -1.92 3.56 -6.64
C CYS A 28 -2.24 3.39 -5.16
N MET A 29 -1.83 4.35 -4.32
CA MET A 29 -2.09 4.34 -2.89
C MET A 29 -3.58 4.46 -2.57
N ALA A 30 -4.33 5.29 -3.31
CA ALA A 30 -5.78 5.39 -3.19
C ALA A 30 -6.50 4.10 -3.61
N LEU A 31 -6.06 3.47 -4.69
CA LEU A 31 -6.57 2.18 -5.15
C LEU A 31 -6.25 1.05 -4.14
N ALA A 32 -5.06 1.06 -3.54
CA ALA A 32 -4.67 0.11 -2.50
C ALA A 32 -5.58 0.21 -1.26
N ILE A 33 -5.97 1.42 -0.85
CA ILE A 33 -6.96 1.62 0.23
C ILE A 33 -8.31 0.97 -0.15
N LYS A 34 -8.79 1.18 -1.38
CA LYS A 34 -10.03 0.54 -1.87
C LYS A 34 -9.90 -0.98 -1.88
N ALA A 35 -8.71 -1.48 -2.22
CA ALA A 35 -8.38 -2.89 -2.21
C ALA A 35 -8.28 -3.46 -0.80
N GLY A 36 -8.30 -2.63 0.26
CA GLY A 36 -8.27 -2.99 1.67
C GLY A 36 -6.87 -3.07 2.30
N VAL A 37 -5.84 -2.61 1.58
CA VAL A 37 -4.48 -2.47 2.11
C VAL A 37 -4.41 -1.27 3.06
N THR A 38 -3.76 -1.45 4.22
CA THR A 38 -3.46 -0.32 5.10
C THR A 38 -2.29 0.49 4.53
N THR A 39 -2.54 1.69 4.01
CA THR A 39 -1.52 2.57 3.43
C THR A 39 -1.29 3.83 4.26
N ALA A 40 -0.11 4.44 4.09
CA ALA A 40 0.10 5.82 4.53
C ALA A 40 -0.84 6.75 3.76
N GLN A 41 -1.29 7.82 4.42
CA GLN A 41 -2.11 8.82 3.76
C GLN A 41 -1.25 9.64 2.79
N THR A 42 -1.75 9.84 1.58
CA THR A 42 -1.05 10.59 0.55
C THR A 42 -1.89 11.73 0.02
N ARG A 43 -1.23 12.81 -0.42
CA ARG A 43 -1.85 13.95 -1.09
C ARG A 43 -1.00 14.34 -2.29
N ALA A 44 -1.60 14.35 -3.48
CA ALA A 44 -1.00 14.97 -4.65
C ALA A 44 -1.14 16.49 -4.56
N ILE A 45 -0.02 17.20 -4.64
CA ILE A 45 0.07 18.66 -4.62
C ILE A 45 0.38 19.11 -6.05
N ARG A 46 -0.60 19.75 -6.69
CA ARG A 46 -0.44 20.26 -8.04
C ARG A 46 0.56 21.42 -8.07
N LEU A 47 1.57 21.29 -8.92
CA LEU A 47 2.54 22.33 -9.30
C LEU A 47 2.19 22.82 -10.73
N PRO A 48 2.86 23.87 -11.26
CA PRO A 48 2.51 24.42 -12.57
C PRO A 48 2.56 23.44 -13.75
N ALA A 49 3.48 22.47 -13.74
CA ALA A 49 3.65 21.50 -14.82
C ALA A 49 3.57 20.02 -14.37
N GLU A 50 3.68 19.74 -13.06
CA GLU A 50 3.74 18.39 -12.51
C GLU A 50 3.08 18.33 -11.12
N HIS A 51 3.18 17.19 -10.41
CA HIS A 51 2.78 17.07 -9.02
C HIS A 51 3.97 16.83 -8.08
N ALA A 52 3.80 17.22 -6.82
CA ALA A 52 4.57 16.68 -5.70
C ALA A 52 3.67 15.77 -4.87
N LEU A 53 4.25 14.77 -4.22
CA LEU A 53 3.53 13.84 -3.34
C LEU A 53 3.88 14.14 -1.89
N ALA A 54 2.89 14.49 -1.08
CA ALA A 54 3.02 14.47 0.36
C ALA A 54 2.54 13.13 0.91
N VAL A 55 3.38 12.47 1.71
CA VAL A 55 3.08 11.22 2.41
C VAL A 55 3.12 11.49 3.91
N GLU A 56 2.00 11.24 4.60
CA GLU A 56 1.92 11.35 6.05
C GLU A 56 2.80 10.29 6.71
N ARG A 57 3.63 10.69 7.68
CA ARG A 57 4.57 9.79 8.33
C ARG A 57 3.88 8.86 9.32
N PHE A 58 3.78 7.59 8.96
CA PHE A 58 3.28 6.54 9.87
C PHE A 58 4.17 6.32 11.11
N ASP A 59 5.43 6.79 11.14
CA ASP A 59 6.33 6.70 12.29
C ASP A 59 6.25 7.93 13.24
N ARG A 60 5.21 8.75 13.10
CA ARG A 60 4.94 9.93 13.95
C ARG A 60 3.56 9.83 14.58
N VAL A 61 3.51 9.88 15.91
CA VAL A 61 2.25 9.91 16.67
C VAL A 61 2.38 10.91 17.81
N GLY A 62 1.49 11.91 17.84
CA GLY A 62 1.48 12.94 18.89
C GLY A 62 2.80 13.69 19.04
N GLY A 63 3.46 14.02 17.92
CA GLY A 63 4.77 14.69 17.90
C GLY A 63 5.95 13.84 18.36
N ARG A 64 5.74 12.54 18.61
CA ARG A 64 6.79 11.59 18.97
C ARG A 64 7.13 10.68 17.80
N ARG A 65 8.42 10.41 17.64
CA ARG A 65 8.93 9.42 16.69
C ARG A 65 8.81 8.01 17.26
N MET A 66 8.10 7.14 16.55
CA MET A 66 8.14 5.70 16.79
C MET A 66 9.44 5.10 16.22
N ARG A 67 9.91 3.99 16.80
CA ARG A 67 11.00 3.24 16.19
C ARG A 67 10.47 2.56 14.94
N SER A 68 11.25 2.55 13.87
CA SER A 68 10.91 1.88 12.62
C SER A 68 12.10 1.07 12.12
N LEU A 69 11.84 -0.15 11.64
CA LEU A 69 12.83 -1.03 11.04
C LEU A 69 12.31 -1.52 9.69
N SER A 70 13.16 -1.50 8.66
CA SER A 70 12.79 -2.09 7.36
C SER A 70 12.79 -3.61 7.42
N ALA A 71 12.12 -4.25 6.46
CA ALA A 71 12.21 -5.69 6.27
C ALA A 71 13.67 -6.12 6.02
N SER A 72 14.47 -5.28 5.32
CA SER A 72 15.93 -5.47 5.19
C SER A 72 16.59 -5.75 6.54
N SER A 73 16.39 -4.86 7.50
CA SER A 73 17.03 -4.95 8.82
C SER A 73 16.54 -6.17 9.60
N LEU A 74 15.24 -6.43 9.58
CA LEU A 74 14.65 -7.56 10.29
C LEU A 74 15.11 -8.92 9.76
N ILE A 75 15.09 -9.07 8.43
CA ILE A 75 15.44 -10.33 7.77
C ILE A 75 16.93 -10.59 7.97
N ARG A 76 17.79 -9.61 7.69
CA ARG A 76 19.25 -9.74 7.87
C ARG A 76 19.64 -10.09 9.30
N ALA A 77 19.00 -9.47 10.30
CA ALA A 77 19.28 -9.77 11.70
C ALA A 77 18.90 -11.21 12.11
N ALA A 78 17.98 -11.84 11.37
CA ALA A 78 17.56 -13.21 11.58
C ALA A 78 18.27 -14.23 10.67
N THR A 79 19.03 -13.77 9.68
CA THR A 79 19.79 -14.64 8.78
C THR A 79 20.99 -15.21 9.53
N PRO A 80 21.19 -16.55 9.53
CA PRO A 80 22.35 -17.18 10.13
C PRO A 80 23.67 -16.62 9.56
N GLN A 81 24.70 -16.59 10.40
CA GLN A 81 26.03 -16.13 9.97
C GLN A 81 26.56 -17.05 8.86
N GLY A 82 26.96 -16.45 7.73
CA GLY A 82 27.48 -17.16 6.56
C GLY A 82 26.44 -17.45 5.48
N GLU A 83 25.17 -17.14 5.70
CA GLU A 83 24.10 -17.27 4.71
C GLU A 83 23.73 -15.91 4.10
N ALA A 84 23.23 -15.94 2.86
CA ALA A 84 22.66 -14.74 2.22
C ALA A 84 21.19 -14.58 2.64
N PRO A 85 20.75 -13.35 2.99
CA PRO A 85 19.36 -13.10 3.34
C PRO A 85 18.46 -13.27 2.11
N GLN A 86 17.33 -13.92 2.32
CA GLN A 86 16.26 -14.04 1.34
C GLN A 86 15.17 -13.00 1.65
N PHE A 87 14.96 -12.06 0.72
CA PHE A 87 14.00 -10.98 0.87
C PHE A 87 12.69 -11.32 0.17
N GLY A 88 11.66 -11.63 0.95
CA GLY A 88 10.33 -11.88 0.43
C GLY A 88 9.24 -11.67 1.46
N TYR A 89 8.00 -11.60 0.97
CA TYR A 89 6.82 -11.50 1.80
C TYR A 89 6.69 -12.67 2.79
N PRO A 90 6.93 -13.95 2.41
CA PRO A 90 6.94 -15.06 3.37
C PRO A 90 7.98 -14.89 4.48
N HIS A 91 9.18 -14.38 4.15
CA HIS A 91 10.25 -14.16 5.13
C HIS A 91 9.89 -13.05 6.12
N LEU A 92 9.30 -11.95 5.65
CA LEU A 92 8.78 -10.89 6.51
C LEU A 92 7.62 -11.37 7.38
N ALA A 93 6.70 -12.17 6.84
CA ALA A 93 5.61 -12.78 7.60
C ALA A 93 6.13 -13.64 8.77
N ARG A 94 7.18 -14.45 8.53
CA ARG A 94 7.88 -15.20 9.58
C ARG A 94 8.52 -14.28 10.63
N ARG A 95 9.06 -13.11 10.24
CA ARG A 95 9.58 -12.12 11.19
C ARG A 95 8.47 -11.47 12.02
N LEU A 96 7.34 -11.13 11.40
CA LEU A 96 6.17 -10.58 12.10
C LEU A 96 5.68 -11.55 13.18
N ARG A 97 5.60 -12.86 12.89
CA ARG A 97 5.25 -13.87 13.89
C ARG A 97 6.19 -13.93 15.08
N ALA A 98 7.49 -13.73 14.86
CA ALA A 98 8.48 -13.72 15.93
C ALA A 98 8.41 -12.45 16.80
N LEU A 99 8.07 -11.30 16.20
CA LEU A 99 8.11 -9.98 16.85
C LEU A 99 6.77 -9.53 17.44
N CYS A 100 5.67 -9.74 16.71
CA CYS A 100 4.33 -9.30 17.08
C CYS A 100 3.66 -10.36 17.97
N GLN A 101 4.12 -10.47 19.21
CA GLN A 101 3.65 -11.46 20.20
C GLN A 101 2.27 -11.10 20.81
N VAL A 102 1.68 -9.96 20.43
CA VAL A 102 0.40 -9.47 20.93
C VAL A 102 -0.51 -9.10 19.75
N HIS A 103 -1.82 -9.27 19.93
CA HIS A 103 -2.83 -8.90 18.93
C HIS A 103 -2.63 -7.47 18.40
N PRO A 104 -2.87 -7.23 17.09
CA PRO A 104 -3.48 -8.17 16.14
C PRO A 104 -2.50 -8.72 15.07
N LEU A 105 -1.74 -9.77 15.40
CA LEU A 105 -0.84 -10.47 14.44
C LEU A 105 -1.57 -10.94 13.17
N ASP A 106 -2.73 -11.58 13.31
CA ASP A 106 -3.49 -12.07 12.14
C ASP A 106 -3.91 -10.94 11.20
N THR A 107 -4.23 -9.77 11.73
CA THR A 107 -4.53 -8.58 10.92
C THR A 107 -3.29 -8.10 10.17
N HIS A 108 -2.12 -8.09 10.80
CA HIS A 108 -0.88 -7.72 10.12
C HIS A 108 -0.47 -8.72 9.04
N LEU A 109 -0.66 -10.02 9.27
CA LEU A 109 -0.36 -11.04 8.27
C LEU A 109 -1.34 -10.98 7.10
N ALA A 110 -2.63 -10.80 7.35
CA ALA A 110 -3.63 -10.62 6.31
C ALA A 110 -3.36 -9.36 5.47
N ASP A 111 -3.05 -8.23 6.11
CA ASP A 111 -2.69 -6.97 5.43
C ASP A 111 -1.41 -7.13 4.61
N LEU A 112 -0.39 -7.86 5.10
CA LEU A 112 0.81 -8.16 4.33
C LEU A 112 0.53 -9.05 3.10
N PHE A 113 -0.33 -10.06 3.24
CA PHE A 113 -0.75 -10.91 2.12
C PHE A 113 -1.49 -10.09 1.06
N GLN A 114 -2.38 -9.20 1.50
CA GLN A 114 -3.16 -8.33 0.64
C GLN A 114 -2.29 -7.32 -0.11
N ARG A 115 -1.25 -6.77 0.54
CA ARG A 115 -0.21 -5.94 -0.10
C ARG A 115 0.53 -6.69 -1.20
N MET A 116 0.94 -7.92 -0.91
CA MET A 116 1.62 -8.79 -1.88
C MET A 116 0.75 -9.01 -3.12
N VAL A 117 -0.51 -9.40 -2.93
CA VAL A 117 -1.48 -9.61 -4.02
C VAL A 117 -1.72 -8.31 -4.80
N PHE A 118 -1.87 -7.18 -4.11
CA PHE A 118 -2.06 -5.89 -4.75
C PHE A 118 -0.86 -5.50 -5.62
N ASN A 119 0.37 -5.64 -5.11
CA ASN A 119 1.59 -5.34 -5.85
C ASN A 119 1.76 -6.23 -7.10
N ILE A 120 1.37 -7.50 -7.06
CA ILE A 120 1.29 -8.35 -8.25
C ILE A 120 0.29 -7.74 -9.26
N LEU A 121 -0.92 -7.39 -8.80
CA LEU A 121 -2.01 -6.95 -9.67
C LEU A 121 -1.79 -5.58 -10.32
N ILE A 122 -0.99 -4.70 -9.71
CA ILE A 122 -0.60 -3.42 -10.32
C ILE A 122 0.79 -3.48 -10.99
N ALA A 123 1.39 -4.67 -11.13
CA ALA A 123 2.73 -4.85 -11.68
C ALA A 123 3.80 -3.95 -10.98
N ASN A 124 3.75 -3.90 -9.65
CA ASN A 124 4.79 -3.26 -8.85
C ASN A 124 5.94 -4.24 -8.64
N THR A 125 6.93 -4.19 -9.52
CA THR A 125 8.14 -5.02 -9.44
C THR A 125 9.26 -4.38 -8.63
N ASP A 126 9.21 -3.06 -8.42
CA ASP A 126 10.19 -2.27 -7.64
C ASP A 126 9.89 -2.27 -6.13
N ASP A 127 8.87 -3.01 -5.68
CA ASP A 127 8.69 -3.26 -4.25
C ASP A 127 9.85 -4.11 -3.73
N HIS A 128 10.75 -3.46 -2.98
CA HIS A 128 11.91 -4.09 -2.38
C HIS A 128 11.86 -4.07 -0.86
N GLU A 129 12.83 -4.70 -0.19
CA GLU A 129 12.78 -4.94 1.25
C GLU A 129 12.87 -3.67 2.11
N LYS A 130 13.20 -2.53 1.52
CA LYS A 130 13.19 -1.21 2.18
C LYS A 130 11.86 -0.46 2.05
N ASN A 131 10.95 -0.88 1.18
CA ASN A 131 9.58 -0.32 1.05
C ASN A 131 8.61 -0.99 2.02
N ASN A 132 9.08 -2.01 2.72
CA ASN A 132 8.36 -2.72 3.77
C ASN A 132 9.01 -2.44 5.13
N ALA A 133 8.22 -2.09 6.14
CA ALA A 133 8.72 -1.78 7.47
C ALA A 133 7.80 -2.23 8.60
N VAL A 134 8.35 -2.26 9.81
CA VAL A 134 7.60 -2.41 11.06
C VAL A 134 7.86 -1.22 11.96
N THR A 135 6.85 -0.84 12.72
CA THR A 135 6.96 0.20 13.76
C THR A 135 6.89 -0.41 15.14
N CYS A 136 7.55 0.23 16.11
CA CYS A 136 7.51 -0.13 17.52
C CYS A 136 7.16 1.09 18.38
N GLU A 137 6.10 0.94 19.17
CA GLU A 137 5.69 1.84 20.24
C GLU A 137 5.93 1.16 21.60
N PHE A 138 6.11 1.95 22.66
CA PHE A 138 6.20 1.41 24.03
C PHE A 138 4.88 1.66 24.77
N VAL A 139 4.12 0.60 25.02
CA VAL A 139 2.88 0.64 25.81
C VAL A 139 3.14 0.02 27.17
N GLY A 140 2.93 0.80 28.25
CA GLY A 140 3.20 0.31 29.60
C GLY A 140 4.65 -0.12 29.85
N GLY A 141 5.61 0.41 29.08
CA GLY A 141 7.02 0.03 29.14
C GLY A 141 7.41 -1.18 28.28
N PHE A 142 6.45 -1.84 27.61
CA PHE A 142 6.70 -2.99 26.75
C PHE A 142 6.66 -2.61 25.26
N PRO A 143 7.56 -3.15 24.42
CA PRO A 143 7.55 -2.87 22.99
C PRO A 143 6.38 -3.59 22.31
N VAL A 144 5.58 -2.84 21.56
CA VAL A 144 4.51 -3.36 20.72
C VAL A 144 4.88 -3.11 19.26
N TRP A 145 5.16 -4.19 18.55
CA TRP A 145 5.52 -4.18 17.14
C TRP A 145 4.28 -4.31 16.26
N LYS A 146 4.22 -3.54 15.18
CA LYS A 146 3.13 -3.55 14.19
C LYS A 146 3.75 -3.47 12.80
N LEU A 147 3.12 -4.11 11.80
CA LEU A 147 3.42 -3.82 10.40
C LEU A 147 3.14 -2.35 10.13
N SER A 148 4.09 -1.62 9.51
CA SER A 148 3.85 -0.22 9.16
C SER A 148 2.78 -0.13 8.09
N ALA A 149 2.12 1.02 7.94
CA ALA A 149 1.33 1.27 6.74
C ALA A 149 2.20 1.12 5.48
N ALA A 150 1.64 0.66 4.36
CA ALA A 150 2.33 0.58 3.08
C ALA A 150 2.63 2.00 2.57
N TYR A 151 3.74 2.17 1.86
CA TYR A 151 4.18 3.43 1.27
C TYR A 151 4.99 3.12 0.01
N ASP A 152 5.14 4.12 -0.87
CA ASP A 152 5.83 3.98 -2.15
C ASP A 152 5.29 2.82 -3.01
N VAL A 153 3.97 2.62 -2.97
CA VAL A 153 3.28 1.64 -3.81
C VAL A 153 3.00 2.29 -5.16
N VAL A 154 3.62 1.77 -6.21
CA VAL A 154 3.53 2.29 -7.57
C VAL A 154 3.68 1.17 -8.57
N THR A 155 3.02 1.26 -9.72
CA THR A 155 3.32 0.37 -10.83
C THR A 155 4.69 0.72 -11.42
N THR A 156 5.54 -0.27 -11.67
CA THR A 156 6.91 -0.02 -12.16
C THR A 156 6.93 0.33 -13.65
N GLY A 157 5.82 0.10 -14.35
CA GLY A 157 5.74 0.31 -15.78
C GLY A 157 6.63 -0.64 -16.58
N PHE A 158 7.14 -0.20 -17.73
CA PHE A 158 7.84 -1.07 -18.69
C PHE A 158 9.19 -1.58 -18.20
N GLY A 159 9.44 -2.87 -18.47
CA GLY A 159 10.81 -3.42 -18.57
C GLY A 159 11.28 -4.25 -17.38
N ALA A 160 10.64 -4.16 -16.21
CA ALA A 160 10.93 -5.02 -15.08
C ALA A 160 10.03 -6.27 -15.11
N THR A 161 10.63 -7.46 -15.07
CA THR A 161 9.93 -8.74 -15.23
C THR A 161 9.90 -9.59 -13.95
N ALA A 162 10.63 -9.20 -12.91
CA ALA A 162 10.72 -9.90 -11.64
C ALA A 162 10.49 -8.93 -10.48
N HIS A 163 9.70 -9.36 -9.50
CA HIS A 163 9.51 -8.62 -8.25
C HIS A 163 10.79 -8.62 -7.42
N GLU A 164 11.26 -7.45 -6.97
CA GLU A 164 12.44 -7.34 -6.10
C GLU A 164 12.21 -7.98 -4.73
N PHE A 165 10.98 -7.92 -4.20
CA PHE A 165 10.58 -8.63 -2.99
C PHE A 165 9.83 -9.92 -3.35
N MET A 166 10.43 -11.06 -3.01
CA MET A 166 9.95 -12.38 -3.44
C MET A 166 8.53 -12.68 -2.94
N ILE A 167 7.68 -13.14 -3.85
CA ILE A 167 6.31 -13.59 -3.55
C ILE A 167 6.31 -15.02 -3.02
N ALA A 168 7.12 -15.90 -3.60
CA ALA A 168 7.28 -17.29 -3.23
C ALA A 168 8.72 -17.74 -3.45
N ASP A 169 9.17 -18.72 -2.65
CA ASP A 169 10.52 -19.29 -2.76
C ASP A 169 10.70 -19.95 -4.14
N ASP A 170 11.87 -19.73 -4.77
CA ASP A 170 12.29 -20.36 -6.02
C ASP A 170 11.40 -20.11 -7.26
N VAL A 171 10.67 -18.99 -7.30
CA VAL A 171 9.85 -18.58 -8.45
C VAL A 171 10.36 -17.27 -9.05
N VAL A 172 10.78 -17.29 -10.32
CA VAL A 172 11.42 -16.15 -11.03
C VAL A 172 10.40 -15.08 -11.48
N ALA A 173 9.15 -15.48 -11.75
CA ALA A 173 8.06 -14.56 -12.13
C ALA A 173 6.74 -14.99 -11.45
N PRO A 174 6.63 -14.83 -10.12
CA PRO A 174 5.51 -15.36 -9.36
C PRO A 174 4.24 -14.55 -9.58
N GLY A 175 3.20 -15.22 -10.07
CA GLY A 175 1.85 -14.67 -10.23
C GLY A 175 0.92 -14.99 -9.06
N LEU A 176 -0.40 -14.90 -9.29
CA LEU A 176 -1.42 -15.06 -8.27
C LEU A 176 -1.48 -16.48 -7.66
N GLU A 177 -1.24 -17.53 -8.44
CA GLU A 177 -1.15 -18.89 -7.89
C GLU A 177 0.08 -19.07 -6.99
N ALA A 178 1.20 -18.41 -7.31
CA ALA A 178 2.38 -18.43 -6.43
C ALA A 178 2.06 -17.73 -5.10
N ALA A 179 1.37 -16.58 -5.14
CA ALA A 179 0.86 -15.92 -3.94
C ALA A 179 -0.07 -16.83 -3.12
N VAL A 180 -1.02 -17.54 -3.75
CA VAL A 180 -1.91 -18.48 -3.04
C VAL A 180 -1.12 -19.64 -2.44
N SER A 181 -0.08 -20.15 -3.11
CA SER A 181 0.70 -21.29 -2.62
C SER A 181 1.37 -21.05 -1.26
N VAL A 182 1.73 -19.80 -0.96
CA VAL A 182 2.36 -19.39 0.31
C VAL A 182 1.35 -18.93 1.38
N HIS A 183 0.05 -19.15 1.19
CA HIS A 183 -1.01 -18.68 2.12
C HIS A 183 -0.75 -19.02 3.60
N ARG A 184 -0.11 -20.18 3.87
CA ARG A 184 0.21 -20.64 5.23
C ARG A 184 1.25 -19.77 5.92
N ASP A 185 2.14 -19.09 5.19
CA ASP A 185 3.09 -18.14 5.78
C ASP A 185 2.38 -16.89 6.35
N PHE A 186 1.14 -16.63 5.93
CA PHE A 186 0.32 -15.49 6.38
C PHE A 186 -0.81 -15.90 7.35
N ASN A 187 -0.78 -17.13 7.84
CA ASN A 187 -1.81 -17.68 8.74
C ASN A 187 -3.22 -17.69 8.14
N LEU A 188 -3.31 -17.86 6.83
CA LEU A 188 -4.58 -17.99 6.10
C LEU A 188 -4.84 -19.45 5.75
N TYR A 189 -6.10 -19.86 5.71
CA TYR A 189 -6.53 -21.02 4.94
C TYR A 189 -6.51 -20.69 3.44
N GLU A 190 -6.32 -21.70 2.60
CA GLU A 190 -6.24 -21.49 1.13
C GLU A 190 -7.49 -20.77 0.60
N GLN A 191 -8.67 -21.16 1.06
CA GLN A 191 -9.93 -20.50 0.66
C GLN A 191 -9.96 -19.03 1.04
N GLN A 192 -9.41 -18.65 2.21
CA GLN A 192 -9.34 -17.24 2.61
C GLN A 192 -8.37 -16.47 1.72
N ALA A 193 -7.22 -17.05 1.38
CA ALA A 193 -6.27 -16.44 0.45
C ALA A 193 -6.89 -16.23 -0.95
N ARG A 194 -7.62 -17.23 -1.46
CA ARG A 194 -8.36 -17.11 -2.74
C ARG A 194 -9.45 -16.04 -2.69
N THR A 195 -10.17 -15.92 -1.57
CA THR A 195 -11.14 -14.82 -1.36
C THR A 195 -10.46 -13.46 -1.41
N VAL A 196 -9.35 -13.27 -0.68
CA VAL A 196 -8.59 -12.01 -0.70
C VAL A 196 -8.12 -11.70 -2.13
N VAL A 197 -7.59 -12.68 -2.86
CA VAL A 197 -7.20 -12.50 -4.27
C VAL A 197 -8.38 -12.03 -5.12
N SER A 198 -9.53 -12.69 -5.01
CA SER A 198 -10.74 -12.31 -5.76
C SER A 198 -11.25 -10.91 -5.39
N GLU A 199 -11.17 -10.50 -4.13
CA GLU A 199 -11.58 -9.17 -3.67
C GLU A 199 -10.66 -8.07 -4.23
N VAL A 200 -9.34 -8.28 -4.21
CA VAL A 200 -8.37 -7.33 -4.75
C VAL A 200 -8.50 -7.22 -6.28
N ILE A 201 -8.72 -8.34 -6.99
CA ILE A 201 -9.02 -8.33 -8.43
C ILE A 201 -10.23 -7.45 -8.73
N GLY A 202 -11.32 -7.61 -7.98
CA GLY A 202 -12.54 -6.83 -8.20
C GLY A 202 -12.34 -5.32 -8.08
N VAL A 203 -11.40 -4.88 -7.23
CA VAL A 203 -11.00 -3.47 -7.12
C VAL A 203 -10.09 -3.06 -8.27
N VAL A 204 -9.05 -3.86 -8.56
CA VAL A 204 -8.07 -3.53 -9.60
C VAL A 204 -8.71 -3.52 -10.99
N ASP A 205 -9.74 -4.32 -11.27
CA ASP A 205 -10.47 -4.25 -12.55
C ASP A 205 -11.06 -2.85 -12.84
N GLY A 206 -11.28 -2.02 -11.81
CA GLY A 206 -11.75 -0.63 -11.91
C GLY A 206 -10.63 0.43 -12.02
N TRP A 207 -9.35 0.04 -12.02
CA TRP A 207 -8.22 0.95 -11.80
C TRP A 207 -8.19 2.18 -12.72
N ARG A 208 -8.53 2.02 -14.02
CA ARG A 208 -8.52 3.15 -14.97
C ARG A 208 -9.48 4.26 -14.58
N ALA A 209 -10.66 3.90 -14.05
CA ALA A 209 -11.64 4.90 -13.63
C ALA A 209 -11.13 5.67 -12.42
N ASP A 210 -10.53 4.96 -11.47
CA ASP A 210 -9.96 5.54 -10.26
C ASP A 210 -8.77 6.45 -10.57
N PHE A 211 -7.92 6.08 -11.53
CA PHE A 211 -6.77 6.90 -11.96
C PHE A 211 -7.24 8.17 -12.68
N ARG A 212 -8.27 8.08 -13.54
CA ARG A 212 -8.90 9.27 -14.15
C ARG A 212 -9.49 10.21 -13.10
N GLU A 213 -10.14 9.66 -12.08
CA GLU A 213 -10.70 10.44 -10.97
C GLU A 213 -9.60 11.16 -10.18
N ALA A 214 -8.45 10.51 -9.98
CA ALA A 214 -7.27 11.13 -9.36
C ALA A 214 -6.60 12.21 -10.24
N GLY A 215 -6.95 12.29 -11.52
CA GLY A 215 -6.42 13.28 -12.47
C GLY A 215 -5.24 12.80 -13.30
N VAL A 216 -4.93 11.50 -13.29
CA VAL A 216 -3.89 10.90 -14.15
C VAL A 216 -4.29 11.07 -15.62
N SER A 217 -3.33 11.42 -16.47
CA SER A 217 -3.58 11.69 -17.89
C SER A 217 -4.02 10.43 -18.63
N SER A 218 -4.74 10.59 -19.74
CA SER A 218 -5.12 9.44 -20.58
C SER A 218 -3.89 8.74 -21.16
N ASP A 219 -2.85 9.50 -21.53
CA ASP A 219 -1.62 8.94 -22.08
C ASP A 219 -0.88 8.07 -21.05
N ASP A 220 -0.77 8.54 -19.80
CA ASP A 220 -0.19 7.73 -18.72
C ASP A 220 -1.05 6.49 -18.46
N ILE A 221 -2.38 6.59 -18.45
CA ILE A 221 -3.26 5.44 -18.24
C ILE A 221 -3.09 4.39 -19.34
N GLU A 222 -2.99 4.78 -20.60
CA GLU A 222 -2.75 3.83 -21.68
C GLU A 222 -1.35 3.22 -21.61
N ALA A 223 -0.33 3.98 -21.21
CA ALA A 223 1.02 3.44 -20.99
C ALA A 223 1.04 2.41 -19.84
N LEU A 224 0.41 2.73 -18.70
CA LEU A 224 0.34 1.85 -17.53
C LEU A 224 -0.51 0.59 -17.80
N ALA A 225 -1.47 0.67 -18.72
CA ALA A 225 -2.29 -0.47 -19.12
C ALA A 225 -1.49 -1.62 -19.72
N GLU A 226 -0.36 -1.33 -20.36
CA GLU A 226 0.52 -2.38 -20.90
C GLU A 226 1.13 -3.25 -19.81
N CYS A 227 1.15 -2.79 -18.55
CA CYS A 227 1.64 -3.53 -17.40
C CYS A 227 0.50 -4.05 -16.51
N ILE A 228 -0.42 -3.15 -16.11
CA ILE A 228 -1.53 -3.51 -15.22
C ILE A 228 -2.51 -4.45 -15.92
N ASP A 229 -2.73 -4.33 -17.23
CA ASP A 229 -3.61 -5.22 -17.99
C ASP A 229 -2.86 -6.02 -19.04
N ASP A 230 -1.61 -6.41 -18.72
CA ASP A 230 -0.90 -7.39 -19.52
C ASP A 230 -1.73 -8.68 -19.67
N LYS A 231 -1.58 -9.33 -20.82
CA LYS A 231 -2.36 -10.51 -21.20
C LYS A 231 -2.23 -11.64 -20.18
N ASP A 232 -1.03 -11.89 -19.66
CA ASP A 232 -0.80 -12.97 -18.72
C ASP A 232 -1.44 -12.66 -17.37
N LEU A 233 -1.39 -11.41 -16.93
CA LEU A 233 -2.03 -10.98 -15.68
C LEU A 233 -3.55 -11.02 -15.79
N LEU A 234 -4.14 -10.59 -16.92
CA LEU A 234 -5.58 -10.72 -17.18
C LEU A 234 -6.04 -12.18 -17.15
N VAL A 235 -5.29 -13.10 -17.78
CA VAL A 235 -5.61 -14.54 -17.73
C VAL A 235 -5.58 -15.06 -16.30
N GLN A 236 -4.62 -14.62 -15.48
CA GLN A 236 -4.59 -15.00 -14.06
C GLN A 236 -5.80 -14.45 -13.31
N ARG A 237 -6.18 -13.17 -13.52
CA ARG A 237 -7.37 -12.58 -12.88
C ARG A 237 -8.62 -13.40 -13.17
N GLU A 238 -8.85 -13.78 -14.43
CA GLU A 238 -10.01 -14.61 -14.82
C GLU A 238 -10.01 -15.98 -14.13
N ARG A 239 -8.85 -16.63 -13.97
CA ARG A 239 -8.75 -17.93 -13.26
C ARG A 239 -9.09 -17.83 -11.77
N HIS A 240 -8.79 -16.69 -11.17
CA HIS A 240 -9.02 -16.44 -9.75
C HIS A 240 -10.35 -15.75 -9.45
N ARG A 241 -11.16 -15.43 -10.48
CA ARG A 241 -12.53 -14.97 -10.27
C ARG A 241 -13.34 -16.09 -9.64
N THR A 242 -13.89 -15.81 -8.47
CA THR A 242 -14.90 -16.69 -7.89
C THR A 242 -16.15 -16.61 -8.76
N PRO A 243 -16.73 -17.73 -9.25
CA PRO A 243 -18.05 -17.70 -9.86
C PRO A 243 -19.02 -17.05 -8.87
N ALA A 244 -19.78 -16.07 -9.32
CA ALA A 244 -20.74 -15.36 -8.49
C ALA A 244 -21.85 -16.31 -8.01
N THR A 245 -21.61 -17.03 -6.92
CA THR A 245 -22.65 -17.76 -6.20
C THR A 245 -22.31 -17.89 -4.71
N LEU A 246 -23.15 -17.24 -3.92
CA LEU A 246 -23.51 -17.52 -2.51
C LEU A 246 -22.47 -17.18 -1.43
N ASP A 247 -22.34 -15.89 -1.12
CA ASP A 247 -22.54 -15.45 0.27
C ASP A 247 -22.97 -13.97 0.33
N GLN A 248 -24.27 -13.73 0.16
CA GLN A 248 -24.90 -12.47 0.55
C GLN A 248 -25.15 -12.46 2.06
N THR A 249 -24.09 -12.55 2.86
CA THR A 249 -24.13 -12.11 4.26
C THR A 249 -23.23 -10.90 4.46
N ARG A 250 -23.65 -9.81 3.82
CA ARG A 250 -23.66 -8.44 4.35
C ARG A 250 -22.60 -8.16 5.44
N ARG A 251 -21.34 -7.96 5.06
CA ARG A 251 -20.45 -7.10 5.86
C ARG A 251 -20.84 -5.66 5.58
N GLN A 252 -21.51 -5.03 6.54
CA GLN A 252 -21.64 -3.58 6.55
C GLN A 252 -20.25 -2.95 6.45
N PRO A 253 -20.06 -1.87 5.67
CA PRO A 253 -18.82 -1.11 5.76
C PRO A 253 -18.67 -0.65 7.20
N LYS A 254 -17.51 -0.91 7.81
CA LYS A 254 -17.13 -0.24 9.06
C LYS A 254 -16.95 1.24 8.73
N THR A 255 -18.04 1.99 8.73
CA THR A 255 -18.03 3.45 8.86
C THR A 255 -17.59 3.77 10.28
N GLY A 256 -16.29 3.65 10.52
CA GLY A 256 -15.60 4.04 11.74
C GLY A 256 -14.61 5.15 11.44
N MET A 257 -15.07 6.20 10.76
CA MET A 257 -14.34 7.47 10.73
C MET A 257 -14.40 8.04 12.16
N PRO A 258 -13.28 8.32 12.84
CA PRO A 258 -13.33 8.98 14.14
C PRO A 258 -14.02 10.35 13.98
N PRO A 259 -14.89 10.76 14.93
CA PRO A 259 -15.73 11.94 14.76
C PRO A 259 -14.90 13.19 15.00
N HIS A 260 -14.24 13.73 13.97
CA HIS A 260 -13.62 15.06 14.07
C HIS A 260 -13.41 15.77 12.72
N PHE A 261 -14.31 15.63 11.74
CA PHE A 261 -14.11 16.35 10.45
C PHE A 261 -15.33 17.00 9.80
N SER A 262 -16.51 17.06 10.46
CA SER A 262 -17.66 17.81 9.89
C SER A 262 -17.77 19.28 10.30
N VAL A 263 -16.88 19.79 11.18
CA VAL A 263 -16.94 21.20 11.65
C VAL A 263 -15.91 22.10 10.95
N VAL A 264 -14.91 21.53 10.28
CA VAL A 264 -13.80 22.30 9.68
C VAL A 264 -14.17 22.87 8.30
N ALA A 265 -15.04 22.21 7.54
CA ALA A 265 -15.45 22.65 6.20
C ALA A 265 -16.33 23.93 6.23
N GLU A 266 -17.08 24.16 7.31
CA GLU A 266 -17.92 25.36 7.47
C GLU A 266 -17.13 26.55 8.04
N GLY A 267 -16.13 26.28 8.89
CA GLY A 267 -15.22 27.31 9.42
C GLY A 267 -14.27 27.90 8.36
N MET A 268 -13.87 27.10 7.36
CA MET A 268 -12.95 27.55 6.30
C MET A 268 -13.61 28.49 5.28
N ARG A 269 -14.93 28.40 5.08
CA ARG A 269 -15.67 29.31 4.17
C ARG A 269 -15.79 30.73 4.75
N GLN A 270 -15.90 30.87 6.07
CA GLN A 270 -16.02 32.18 6.73
C GLN A 270 -14.67 32.91 6.87
N ALA A 271 -13.56 32.18 7.00
CA ALA A 271 -12.22 32.79 7.11
C ALA A 271 -11.69 33.36 5.76
N LEU A 272 -12.12 32.80 4.63
CA LEU A 272 -11.73 33.28 3.29
C LEU A 272 -12.51 34.54 2.85
N THR A 273 -13.70 34.79 3.38
CA THR A 273 -14.46 36.02 3.12
C THR A 273 -13.93 37.20 3.94
N ALA A 274 -13.46 36.97 5.17
CA ALA A 274 -12.91 38.02 6.05
C ALA A 274 -11.54 38.58 5.60
N ARG A 275 -10.76 37.84 4.80
CA ARG A 275 -9.48 38.34 4.25
C ARG A 275 -9.61 39.18 2.98
N LYS A 276 -10.78 39.19 2.31
CA LYS A 276 -11.03 40.06 1.14
C LYS A 276 -11.57 41.45 1.52
N SER A 277 -12.09 41.64 2.72
CA SER A 277 -12.59 42.94 3.22
C SER A 277 -11.52 43.80 3.91
N ALA A 278 -10.35 43.26 4.26
CA ALA A 278 -9.27 43.97 4.94
C ALA A 278 -8.14 44.47 4.01
N ARG A 279 -8.36 44.47 2.68
CA ARG A 279 -7.43 45.01 1.66
C ARG A 279 -8.10 46.03 0.72
N ARG A 280 -9.13 46.73 1.21
CA ARG A 280 -9.61 47.99 0.62
C ARG A 280 -9.51 49.10 1.65
#